data_AF-A0A0K9YNL3-F1
#
_entry.id   AF-A0A0K9YNL3-F1
#
_cell.length_a   1.000
_cell.length_b   1.000
_cell.length_c   1.000
_cell.angle_alpha   90.00
_cell.angle_beta   90.00
_cell.angle_gamma   90.00
#
_symmetry.space_group_name_H-M   'P 1'
#
loop_
_entity.id
_entity.type
_entity.pdbx_description
1 polymer ?
#
loop_
_entity_poly.entity_id
_entity_poly.type
_entity_poly.pdbx_seq_one_letter_code
_entity_poly.pdbx_strand_id
1 'polypeptide(L)'
;MSKKHLILLLSCFCFATEASAESLSSTPTTQVSVPGTTVQNAQVLTKGLLVETFLTNAWKKDSLTNLLGKSLASFDDYETYANAIKVRWDENNRAYGILVDPAYTGEIVKGITVKTSKKDFTRLLGTPAFVDQTNELLGYQYEGYYLFATFAQEKIKGISIYRRDQAKNTSTLIDMAKNLQAYGEKLSSPSTAQTFSIFGEWGAPDFTHHLHGIGTFAWEYPSLGIAYDGLEEDATLTIYSNFSAKNDLAAIKNAKNVVFSNQDAIFLEEQNRVVWEKIMIQYAKNEGVASPDKQTIALIDSDGLYSSANIRFYRKDFTPLTQLYPGYFVDDVTWLDNHWILYTTMEGSGVFNQVTGEHIVLLSPNKKPEGLSDFYDVDRVSVDIKNKAILFDLASDQQKPFKLTYQINGNQIKFSR
;
A
#
# COMPACT_ATOMS: atom_id res chain seq x y z
N MET A 1 -47.70 3.62 10.37
CA MET A 1 -47.95 2.36 11.08
C MET A 1 -47.30 1.21 10.31
N SER A 2 -46.35 0.53 10.99
CA SER A 2 -45.95 -0.90 10.86
C SER A 2 -45.45 -1.43 9.51
N LYS A 3 -44.12 -1.66 9.36
CA LYS A 3 -43.31 -2.86 9.72
C LYS A 3 -43.39 -3.97 8.66
N LYS A 4 -42.21 -4.47 8.23
CA LYS A 4 -41.84 -5.78 7.65
C LYS A 4 -40.66 -5.60 6.65
N HIS A 5 -39.53 -6.30 6.65
CA HIS A 5 -38.99 -7.43 7.43
C HIS A 5 -37.46 -7.32 7.54
N LEU A 6 -36.98 -7.75 8.70
CA LEU A 6 -35.61 -8.15 9.02
C LEU A 6 -35.28 -9.47 8.30
N ILE A 7 -34.12 -9.57 7.64
CA ILE A 7 -33.54 -10.87 7.24
C ILE A 7 -32.18 -10.97 7.92
N LEU A 8 -32.11 -11.94 8.84
CA LEU A 8 -30.95 -12.38 9.59
C LEU A 8 -30.27 -13.50 8.77
N LEU A 9 -28.98 -13.37 8.46
CA LEU A 9 -28.17 -14.47 7.92
C LEU A 9 -27.20 -14.94 8.99
N LEU A 10 -27.64 -15.96 9.74
CA LEU A 10 -26.78 -16.85 10.50
C LEU A 10 -26.20 -17.87 9.52
N SER A 11 -24.89 -18.04 9.49
CA SER A 11 -24.28 -19.27 8.97
C SER A 11 -23.19 -19.74 9.92
N CYS A 12 -23.42 -20.94 10.44
CA CYS A 12 -22.55 -21.69 11.33
C CYS A 12 -21.32 -22.18 10.55
N PHE A 13 -20.12 -21.96 11.08
CA PHE A 13 -18.95 -22.77 10.73
C PHE A 13 -18.49 -23.54 11.95
N CYS A 14 -18.67 -24.86 11.88
CA CYS A 14 -18.01 -25.82 12.76
C CYS A 14 -16.54 -25.90 12.36
N PHE A 15 -15.64 -25.45 13.23
CA PHE A 15 -14.21 -25.75 13.11
C PHE A 15 -13.94 -27.15 13.70
N ALA A 16 -13.56 -28.08 12.84
CA ALA A 16 -12.89 -29.30 13.26
C ALA A 16 -11.45 -28.93 13.64
N THR A 17 -11.10 -29.23 14.89
CA THR A 17 -9.77 -29.09 15.46
C THR A 17 -8.98 -30.36 15.17
N GLU A 18 -7.84 -30.25 14.52
CA GLU A 18 -6.79 -31.26 14.61
C GLU A 18 -5.65 -30.70 15.44
N ALA A 19 -5.47 -31.31 16.61
CA ALA A 19 -4.36 -31.12 17.49
C ALA A 19 -3.09 -31.73 16.90
N SER A 20 -1.96 -31.09 17.12
CA SER A 20 -0.67 -31.79 17.16
C SER A 20 0.18 -31.20 18.27
N ALA A 21 0.60 -32.10 19.14
CA ALA A 21 1.24 -31.83 20.41
C ALA A 21 2.72 -31.42 20.27
N GLU A 22 3.18 -30.84 21.38
CA GLU A 22 4.51 -30.35 21.72
C GLU A 22 5.68 -31.25 21.31
N SER A 23 6.81 -30.62 20.99
CA SER A 23 8.05 -30.97 21.67
C SER A 23 8.94 -29.74 21.86
N LEU A 24 9.10 -29.37 23.13
CA LEU A 24 10.13 -28.46 23.63
C LEU A 24 11.49 -29.18 23.59
N SER A 25 12.48 -28.57 22.96
CA SER A 25 13.87 -28.73 23.39
C SER A 25 14.59 -27.38 23.27
N SER A 26 14.93 -26.82 24.42
CA SER A 26 15.72 -25.60 24.56
C SER A 26 17.18 -25.99 24.78
N THR A 27 18.06 -25.51 23.91
CA THR A 27 19.50 -25.45 24.19
C THR A 27 19.93 -23.99 24.04
N PRO A 28 20.66 -23.41 25.00
CA PRO A 28 20.96 -21.98 24.99
C PRO A 28 22.14 -21.71 24.06
N THR A 29 21.90 -20.94 22.99
CA THR A 29 22.99 -20.40 22.16
C THR A 29 23.31 -18.98 22.62
N THR A 30 24.49 -18.84 23.18
CA THR A 30 25.14 -17.60 23.60
C THR A 30 25.06 -16.53 22.50
N GLN A 31 24.36 -15.42 22.77
CA GLN A 31 24.42 -14.22 21.94
C GLN A 31 25.82 -13.60 22.08
N VAL A 32 26.63 -13.73 21.04
CA VAL A 32 27.77 -12.85 20.81
C VAL A 32 27.27 -11.66 19.99
N SER A 33 27.12 -10.53 20.66
CA SER A 33 26.83 -9.24 20.04
C SER A 33 28.04 -8.78 19.24
N VAL A 34 27.90 -8.70 17.90
CA VAL A 34 28.84 -7.96 17.04
C VAL A 34 28.19 -6.61 16.72
N PRO A 35 28.72 -5.48 17.26
CA PRO A 35 28.30 -4.16 16.83
C PRO A 35 29.05 -3.78 15.54
N GLY A 36 28.34 -3.49 14.45
CA GLY A 36 28.96 -2.81 13.30
C GLY A 36 28.34 -2.91 11.90
N THR A 37 27.40 -3.81 11.63
CA THR A 37 26.97 -4.12 10.25
C THR A 37 25.94 -3.15 9.64
N THR A 38 25.09 -2.51 10.44
CA THR A 38 24.03 -1.61 9.92
C THR A 38 24.57 -0.30 9.36
N VAL A 39 25.66 0.24 9.92
CA VAL A 39 26.22 1.53 9.48
C VAL A 39 27.06 1.39 8.20
N GLN A 40 27.70 0.24 7.98
CA GLN A 40 28.50 -0.02 6.77
C GLN A 40 27.63 -0.22 5.52
N ASN A 41 26.50 -0.92 5.63
CA ASN A 41 25.64 -1.19 4.47
C ASN A 41 24.91 0.06 3.96
N ALA A 42 24.49 0.96 4.87
CA ALA A 42 23.90 2.25 4.49
C ALA A 42 24.88 3.18 3.73
N GLN A 43 26.19 3.04 3.96
CA GLN A 43 27.22 3.77 3.21
C GLN A 43 27.45 3.22 1.79
N VAL A 44 27.01 1.98 1.48
CA VAL A 44 27.17 1.39 0.14
C VAL A 44 26.15 2.00 -0.83
N LEU A 45 24.90 2.18 -0.40
CA LEU A 45 23.84 2.82 -1.21
C LEU A 45 24.15 4.28 -1.56
N THR A 46 24.92 4.99 -0.73
CA THR A 46 25.29 6.40 -0.99
C THR A 46 26.56 6.57 -1.84
N LYS A 47 27.25 5.47 -2.16
CA LYS A 47 28.48 5.46 -2.99
C LYS A 47 28.29 4.81 -4.36
N GLY A 48 27.27 3.97 -4.54
CA GLY A 48 26.89 3.35 -5.82
C GLY A 48 25.67 4.01 -6.46
N LEU A 49 25.38 3.66 -7.72
CA LEU A 49 24.14 4.09 -8.38
C LEU A 49 22.96 3.32 -7.81
N LEU A 50 21.88 4.04 -7.45
CA LEU A 50 20.68 3.42 -6.91
C LEU A 50 20.13 2.34 -7.85
N VAL A 51 19.95 2.67 -9.12
CA VAL A 51 19.40 1.74 -10.13
C VAL A 51 20.26 0.48 -10.27
N GLU A 52 21.60 0.61 -10.30
CA GLU A 52 22.50 -0.56 -10.39
C GLU A 52 22.35 -1.48 -9.18
N THR A 53 22.09 -0.93 -7.99
CA THR A 53 21.85 -1.73 -6.79
C THR A 53 20.63 -2.63 -6.96
N PHE A 54 19.53 -2.11 -7.51
CA PHE A 54 18.32 -2.91 -7.73
C PHE A 54 18.48 -3.92 -8.87
N LEU A 55 19.13 -3.52 -9.97
CA LEU A 55 19.39 -4.41 -11.11
C LEU A 55 20.30 -5.59 -10.72
N THR A 56 21.42 -5.32 -10.06
CA THR A 56 22.41 -6.37 -9.67
C THR A 56 21.85 -7.37 -8.65
N ASN A 57 20.88 -6.94 -7.83
CA ASN A 57 20.19 -7.80 -6.88
C ASN A 57 18.89 -8.41 -7.44
N ALA A 58 18.67 -8.31 -8.76
CA ALA A 58 17.51 -8.83 -9.47
C ALA A 58 16.17 -8.42 -8.83
N TRP A 59 16.12 -7.22 -8.23
CA TRP A 59 14.97 -6.66 -7.54
C TRP A 59 14.47 -7.46 -6.32
N LYS A 60 15.16 -8.50 -5.84
CA LYS A 60 14.63 -9.39 -4.78
C LYS A 60 14.68 -8.76 -3.39
N LYS A 61 13.58 -8.85 -2.63
CA LYS A 61 13.43 -8.29 -1.28
C LYS A 61 14.55 -8.78 -0.35
N ASP A 62 14.75 -10.08 -0.21
CA ASP A 62 15.77 -10.63 0.68
C ASP A 62 17.18 -10.10 0.41
N SER A 63 17.54 -9.95 -0.87
CA SER A 63 18.83 -9.37 -1.27
C SER A 63 18.92 -7.88 -0.94
N LEU A 64 17.85 -7.13 -1.18
CA LEU A 64 17.79 -5.68 -1.01
C LEU A 64 17.64 -5.25 0.45
N THR A 65 16.90 -5.99 1.27
CA THR A 65 16.67 -5.65 2.69
C THR A 65 17.99 -5.61 3.47
N ASN A 66 18.99 -6.42 3.10
CA ASN A 66 20.33 -6.35 3.69
C ASN A 66 21.05 -5.02 3.44
N LEU A 67 20.71 -4.34 2.33
CA LEU A 67 21.28 -3.04 1.94
C LEU A 67 20.44 -1.88 2.45
N LEU A 68 19.12 -1.98 2.32
CA LEU A 68 18.16 -0.94 2.71
C LEU A 68 17.96 -0.85 4.24
N GLY A 69 18.20 -1.96 4.95
CA GLY A 69 17.95 -2.08 6.39
C GLY A 69 16.49 -2.35 6.71
N LYS A 70 16.09 -2.07 7.96
CA LYS A 70 14.71 -2.24 8.41
C LYS A 70 13.83 -1.10 7.88
N SER A 71 12.64 -1.44 7.38
CA SER A 71 11.61 -0.45 7.08
C SER A 71 11.23 0.36 8.33
N LEU A 72 11.05 1.66 8.14
CA LEU A 72 10.76 2.65 9.17
C LEU A 72 9.26 2.92 9.29
N ALA A 73 8.54 2.87 8.17
CA ALA A 73 7.10 3.13 8.07
C ALA A 73 6.55 2.58 6.76
N SER A 74 5.23 2.53 6.62
CA SER A 74 4.55 2.26 5.34
C SER A 74 3.53 3.36 5.02
N PHE A 75 3.38 3.65 3.73
CA PHE A 75 2.40 4.60 3.19
C PHE A 75 2.08 4.24 1.73
N ASP A 76 0.80 4.13 1.35
CA ASP A 76 0.34 3.74 0.00
C ASP A 76 1.07 2.50 -0.57
N ASP A 77 1.18 1.43 0.21
CA ASP A 77 1.90 0.18 -0.13
C ASP A 77 3.42 0.33 -0.36
N TYR A 78 3.97 1.52 -0.12
CA TYR A 78 5.41 1.73 -0.09
C TYR A 78 5.96 1.57 1.32
N GLU A 79 6.97 0.71 1.47
CA GLU A 79 7.80 0.65 2.65
C GLU A 79 8.89 1.73 2.58
N THR A 80 9.02 2.56 3.62
CA THR A 80 10.03 3.62 3.70
C THR A 80 11.28 3.11 4.41
N TYR A 81 12.44 3.28 3.80
CA TYR A 81 13.72 2.86 4.32
C TYR A 81 14.61 4.04 4.73
N ALA A 82 15.70 3.73 5.43
CA ALA A 82 16.75 4.71 5.68
C ALA A 82 17.27 5.29 4.35
N ASN A 83 17.73 6.54 4.38
CA ASN A 83 18.17 7.32 3.21
C ASN A 83 17.05 7.81 2.27
N ALA A 84 15.80 7.88 2.73
CA ALA A 84 14.72 8.54 1.97
C ALA A 84 14.42 7.82 0.63
N ILE A 85 14.45 6.49 0.68
CA ILE A 85 14.03 5.59 -0.39
C ILE A 85 12.76 4.90 0.07
N LYS A 86 11.77 4.83 -0.80
CA LYS A 86 10.52 4.09 -0.57
C LYS A 86 10.39 3.00 -1.63
N VAL A 87 10.01 1.79 -1.23
CA VAL A 87 9.90 0.65 -2.16
C VAL A 87 8.53 0.00 -2.04
N ARG A 88 7.86 -0.18 -3.18
CA ARG A 88 6.66 -1.00 -3.32
C ARG A 88 7.09 -2.40 -3.76
N TRP A 89 6.73 -3.40 -2.96
CA TRP A 89 7.01 -4.80 -3.24
C TRP A 89 5.81 -5.43 -3.94
N ASP A 90 6.06 -6.28 -4.92
CA ASP A 90 5.03 -7.12 -5.54
C ASP A 90 4.77 -8.41 -4.73
N GLU A 91 3.78 -9.20 -5.17
CA GLU A 91 3.43 -10.48 -4.54
C GLU A 91 4.55 -11.53 -4.59
N ASN A 92 5.54 -11.35 -5.47
CA ASN A 92 6.72 -12.22 -5.58
C ASN A 92 7.89 -11.74 -4.72
N ASN A 93 7.67 -10.77 -3.82
CA ASN A 93 8.72 -10.13 -3.02
C ASN A 93 9.86 -9.56 -3.89
N ARG A 94 9.51 -8.96 -5.02
CA ARG A 94 10.43 -8.18 -5.84
C ARG A 94 10.02 -6.71 -5.80
N ALA A 95 11.01 -5.82 -5.77
CA ALA A 95 10.78 -4.39 -5.87
C ALA A 95 10.14 -4.13 -7.24
N TYR A 96 8.94 -3.56 -7.19
CA TYR A 96 8.17 -3.17 -8.36
C TYR A 96 8.41 -1.70 -8.69
N GLY A 97 8.21 -0.83 -7.68
CA GLY A 97 8.38 0.62 -7.79
C GLY A 97 9.24 1.17 -6.67
N ILE A 98 10.04 2.18 -6.96
CA ILE A 98 10.90 2.88 -6.02
C ILE A 98 10.60 4.37 -6.12
N LEU A 99 10.35 5.03 -5.00
CA LEU A 99 10.28 6.49 -4.92
C LEU A 99 11.52 7.01 -4.20
N VAL A 100 12.14 8.03 -4.76
CA VAL A 100 13.31 8.70 -4.20
C VAL A 100 12.90 10.06 -3.69
N ASP A 101 12.90 10.22 -2.36
CA ASP A 101 12.55 11.49 -1.72
C ASP A 101 13.65 12.54 -1.95
N PRO A 102 13.32 13.85 -1.92
CA PRO A 102 14.29 14.94 -2.08
C PRO A 102 15.44 14.98 -1.06
N ALA A 103 15.34 14.20 0.03
CA ALA A 103 16.39 14.07 1.03
C ALA A 103 17.48 13.04 0.65
N TYR A 104 17.27 12.21 -0.37
CA TYR A 104 18.28 11.27 -0.86
C TYR A 104 19.48 12.03 -1.44
N THR A 105 20.69 11.64 -1.06
CA THR A 105 21.93 12.35 -1.43
C THR A 105 22.78 11.63 -2.46
N GLY A 106 22.48 10.35 -2.74
CA GLY A 106 23.23 9.54 -3.69
C GLY A 106 22.89 9.84 -5.15
N GLU A 107 23.68 9.25 -6.05
CA GLU A 107 23.32 9.20 -7.46
C GLU A 107 22.27 8.13 -7.71
N ILE A 108 21.29 8.46 -8.55
CA ILE A 108 20.18 7.57 -8.89
C ILE A 108 20.55 6.76 -10.13
N VAL A 109 20.98 7.48 -11.15
CA VAL A 109 21.75 6.99 -12.30
C VAL A 109 22.94 7.93 -12.49
N LYS A 110 23.89 7.56 -13.35
CA LYS A 110 25.13 8.32 -13.55
C LYS A 110 24.85 9.80 -13.86
N GLY A 111 25.33 10.71 -13.01
CA GLY A 111 25.18 12.16 -13.14
C GLY A 111 23.82 12.72 -12.71
N ILE A 112 22.89 11.88 -12.26
CA ILE A 112 21.55 12.29 -11.84
C ILE A 112 21.39 12.12 -10.33
N THR A 113 21.03 13.21 -9.67
CA THR A 113 20.65 13.26 -8.25
C THR A 113 19.31 13.97 -8.14
N VAL A 114 18.69 13.96 -6.96
CA VAL A 114 17.47 14.75 -6.67
C VAL A 114 17.67 16.26 -6.79
N LYS A 115 18.92 16.74 -6.88
CA LYS A 115 19.26 18.17 -7.07
C LYS A 115 19.51 18.55 -8.52
N THR A 116 19.53 17.58 -9.44
CA THR A 116 19.75 17.84 -10.86
C THR A 116 18.61 18.71 -11.41
N SER A 117 18.95 19.72 -12.23
CA SER A 117 17.95 20.60 -12.85
C SER A 117 17.18 19.88 -13.95
N LYS A 118 15.98 20.34 -14.30
CA LYS A 118 15.20 19.79 -15.44
C LYS A 118 16.00 19.87 -16.75
N LYS A 119 16.69 20.99 -16.98
CA LYS A 119 17.59 21.16 -18.13
C LYS A 119 18.74 20.14 -18.14
N ASP A 120 19.40 19.91 -17.02
CA ASP A 120 20.50 18.94 -16.97
C ASP A 120 20.00 17.50 -17.03
N PHE A 121 18.85 17.21 -16.44
CA PHE A 121 18.21 15.90 -16.48
C PHE A 121 17.94 15.47 -17.92
N THR A 122 17.29 16.36 -18.70
CA THR A 122 17.02 16.12 -20.13
C THR A 122 18.30 16.08 -20.97
N ARG A 123 19.29 16.92 -20.68
CA ARG A 123 20.59 16.90 -21.38
C ARG A 123 21.36 15.59 -21.15
N LEU A 124 21.37 15.07 -19.93
CA LEU A 124 22.13 13.89 -19.55
C LEU A 124 21.45 12.59 -19.97
N LEU A 125 20.12 12.52 -19.88
CA LEU A 125 19.36 11.31 -20.22
C LEU A 125 18.88 11.27 -21.67
N GLY A 126 18.93 12.41 -22.38
CA GLY A 126 18.47 12.54 -23.75
C GLY A 126 16.97 12.79 -23.87
N THR A 127 16.41 12.39 -25.01
CA THR A 127 14.99 12.58 -25.32
C THR A 127 14.12 11.65 -24.46
N PRO A 128 13.15 12.19 -23.70
CA PRO A 128 12.24 11.36 -22.93
C PRO A 128 11.37 10.49 -23.85
N ALA A 129 11.09 9.26 -23.42
CA ALA A 129 10.15 8.36 -24.07
C ALA A 129 8.69 8.78 -23.79
N PHE A 130 8.46 9.40 -22.63
CA PHE A 130 7.13 9.83 -22.18
C PHE A 130 7.16 11.27 -21.67
N VAL A 131 6.13 12.04 -22.03
CA VAL A 131 5.96 13.42 -21.57
C VAL A 131 4.51 13.64 -21.20
N ASP A 132 4.27 13.99 -19.94
CA ASP A 132 2.98 14.50 -19.46
C ASP A 132 3.18 15.94 -18.99
N GLN A 133 2.72 16.88 -19.82
CA GLN A 133 2.87 18.31 -19.58
C GLN A 133 2.02 18.79 -18.40
N THR A 134 0.84 18.20 -18.19
CA THR A 134 -0.09 18.56 -17.11
C THR A 134 0.53 18.28 -15.75
N ASN A 135 1.29 17.19 -15.66
CA ASN A 135 1.91 16.75 -14.42
C ASN A 135 3.40 17.13 -14.30
N GLU A 136 3.96 17.87 -15.27
CA GLU A 136 5.39 18.12 -15.40
C GLU A 136 6.23 16.84 -15.24
N LEU A 137 5.77 15.75 -15.84
CA LEU A 137 6.32 14.41 -15.70
C LEU A 137 7.07 14.03 -16.98
N LEU A 138 8.32 13.62 -16.83
CA LEU A 138 9.16 13.08 -17.90
C LEU A 138 9.50 11.62 -17.58
N GLY A 139 9.39 10.75 -18.57
CA GLY A 139 9.68 9.33 -18.45
C GLY A 139 10.72 8.84 -19.45
N TYR A 140 11.58 7.95 -18.99
CA TYR A 140 12.66 7.34 -19.75
C TYR A 140 12.56 5.83 -19.62
N GLN A 141 12.71 5.14 -20.74
CA GLN A 141 12.63 3.69 -20.81
C GLN A 141 14.01 3.11 -21.09
N TYR A 142 14.46 2.20 -20.23
CA TYR A 142 15.74 1.50 -20.36
C TYR A 142 15.52 -0.01 -20.41
N GLU A 143 16.61 -0.75 -20.61
CA GLU A 143 16.61 -2.18 -20.40
C GLU A 143 16.50 -2.46 -18.89
N GLY A 144 15.50 -3.25 -18.49
CA GLY A 144 15.28 -3.65 -17.10
C GLY A 144 14.56 -2.64 -16.19
N TYR A 145 14.41 -1.37 -16.59
CA TYR A 145 13.71 -0.37 -15.78
C TYR A 145 13.14 0.83 -16.56
N TYR A 146 12.20 1.53 -15.92
CA TYR A 146 11.77 2.88 -16.27
C TYR A 146 12.27 3.87 -15.22
N LEU A 147 12.56 5.09 -15.65
CA LEU A 147 12.91 6.21 -14.77
C LEU A 147 11.98 7.37 -15.08
N PHE A 148 11.29 7.87 -14.07
CA PHE A 148 10.45 9.05 -14.18
C PHE A 148 10.91 10.14 -13.24
N ALA A 149 10.68 11.38 -13.64
CA ALA A 149 10.87 12.55 -12.79
C ALA A 149 9.71 13.52 -12.95
N THR A 150 9.18 13.97 -11.81
CA THR A 150 8.27 15.12 -11.75
C THR A 150 9.06 16.36 -11.41
N PHE A 151 8.63 17.49 -11.98
CA PHE A 151 9.29 18.78 -11.78
C PHE A 151 8.33 19.81 -11.20
N ALA A 152 8.91 20.81 -10.55
CA ALA A 152 8.29 22.11 -10.34
C ALA A 152 9.26 23.14 -10.92
N GLN A 153 8.92 23.69 -12.08
CA GLN A 153 9.83 24.52 -12.87
C GLN A 153 11.12 23.73 -13.22
N GLU A 154 12.28 24.19 -12.74
CA GLU A 154 13.59 23.57 -13.00
C GLU A 154 14.04 22.59 -11.91
N LYS A 155 13.24 22.37 -10.86
CA LYS A 155 13.61 21.53 -9.71
C LYS A 155 12.86 20.20 -9.73
N ILE A 156 13.58 19.11 -9.46
CA ILE A 156 12.98 17.79 -9.26
C ILE A 156 12.12 17.81 -7.99
N LYS A 157 10.90 17.28 -8.11
CA LYS A 157 9.96 17.10 -7.01
C LYS A 157 9.98 15.67 -6.49
N GLY A 158 10.11 14.70 -7.39
CA GLY A 158 10.28 13.30 -7.06
C GLY A 158 10.84 12.55 -8.26
N ILE A 159 11.55 11.47 -7.96
CA ILE A 159 11.98 10.49 -8.96
C ILE A 159 11.35 9.16 -8.60
N SER A 160 10.80 8.48 -9.61
CA SER A 160 10.34 7.10 -9.47
C SER A 160 11.05 6.18 -10.45
N ILE A 161 11.31 4.96 -10.01
CA ILE A 161 11.95 3.91 -10.81
C ILE A 161 11.04 2.70 -10.76
N TYR A 162 10.72 2.14 -11.92
CA TYR A 162 9.89 0.95 -12.02
C TYR A 162 10.65 -0.18 -12.69
N ARG A 163 10.44 -1.40 -12.20
CA ARG A 163 10.97 -2.60 -12.82
C ARG A 163 10.32 -2.81 -14.18
N ARG A 164 11.12 -3.21 -15.17
CA ARG A 164 10.64 -3.66 -16.48
C ARG A 164 11.11 -5.07 -16.75
N ASP A 165 10.17 -5.99 -16.81
CA ASP A 165 10.45 -7.38 -17.12
C ASP A 165 10.32 -7.63 -18.63
N GLN A 166 10.89 -8.75 -19.08
CA GLN A 166 10.74 -9.24 -20.45
C GLN A 166 9.91 -10.52 -20.42
N ALA A 167 9.00 -10.67 -21.39
CA ALA A 167 8.23 -11.89 -21.53
C ALA A 167 9.17 -13.06 -21.86
N LYS A 168 9.08 -14.16 -21.11
CA LYS A 168 9.91 -15.37 -21.32
C LYS A 168 9.30 -16.35 -22.32
N ASN A 169 7.98 -16.51 -22.27
CA ASN A 169 7.23 -17.47 -23.09
C ASN A 169 5.81 -16.93 -23.33
N THR A 170 5.41 -16.78 -24.58
CA THR A 170 4.10 -16.24 -24.99
C THR A 170 3.04 -17.31 -25.20
N SER A 171 3.41 -18.60 -25.25
CA SER A 171 2.47 -19.69 -25.52
C SER A 171 1.41 -19.84 -24.44
N THR A 172 1.78 -19.67 -23.16
CA THR A 172 0.86 -19.70 -22.01
C THR A 172 -0.12 -18.53 -22.03
N LEU A 173 0.35 -17.32 -22.37
CA LEU A 173 -0.51 -16.15 -22.57
C LEU A 173 -1.50 -16.37 -23.72
N ILE A 174 -1.04 -16.93 -24.84
CA ILE A 174 -1.88 -17.23 -26.01
C ILE A 174 -2.96 -18.27 -25.67
N ASP A 175 -2.60 -19.33 -24.94
CA ASP A 175 -3.55 -20.34 -24.48
C ASP A 175 -4.60 -19.75 -23.54
N MET A 176 -4.15 -18.97 -22.55
CA MET A 176 -5.03 -18.25 -21.62
C MET A 176 -6.00 -17.33 -22.37
N ALA A 177 -5.49 -16.53 -23.31
CA ALA A 177 -6.30 -15.60 -24.10
C ALA A 177 -7.36 -16.32 -24.96
N LYS A 178 -7.06 -17.50 -25.50
CA LYS A 178 -8.03 -18.29 -26.30
C LYS A 178 -9.12 -18.92 -25.46
N ASN A 179 -8.84 -19.20 -24.20
CA ASN A 179 -9.74 -19.94 -23.30
C ASN A 179 -10.21 -19.07 -22.12
N LEU A 180 -10.09 -17.73 -22.22
CA LEU A 180 -10.26 -16.78 -21.12
C LEU A 180 -11.57 -16.97 -20.36
N GLN A 181 -12.69 -17.16 -21.08
CA GLN A 181 -14.01 -17.37 -20.48
C GLN A 181 -14.13 -18.71 -19.73
N ALA A 182 -13.41 -19.75 -20.15
CA ALA A 182 -13.37 -21.03 -19.43
C ALA A 182 -12.48 -20.99 -18.18
N TYR A 183 -11.72 -19.91 -18.02
CA TYR A 183 -10.77 -19.71 -16.92
C TYR A 183 -11.26 -18.69 -15.88
N GLY A 184 -12.35 -17.94 -16.12
CA GLY A 184 -12.81 -16.86 -15.23
C GLY A 184 -12.96 -17.27 -13.76
N GLU A 185 -13.64 -18.38 -13.47
CA GLU A 185 -13.74 -18.91 -12.08
C GLU A 185 -12.40 -19.42 -11.52
N LYS A 186 -11.49 -19.91 -12.36
CA LYS A 186 -10.20 -20.51 -11.93
C LYS A 186 -9.09 -19.47 -11.74
N LEU A 187 -9.18 -18.34 -12.42
CA LEU A 187 -8.27 -17.20 -12.26
C LEU A 187 -8.55 -16.39 -10.98
N SER A 188 -9.69 -16.66 -10.32
CA SER A 188 -10.04 -16.09 -9.01
C SER A 188 -9.15 -16.58 -7.86
N SER A 189 -8.42 -17.69 -8.03
CA SER A 189 -7.55 -18.23 -6.98
C SER A 189 -6.19 -18.66 -7.54
N PRO A 190 -5.24 -17.72 -7.68
CA PRO A 190 -3.91 -17.97 -8.26
C PRO A 190 -3.15 -19.14 -7.64
N SER A 191 -3.37 -19.41 -6.35
CA SER A 191 -2.68 -20.46 -5.58
C SER A 191 -3.10 -21.89 -5.93
N THR A 192 -4.23 -22.10 -6.61
CA THR A 192 -4.77 -23.44 -6.93
C THR A 192 -4.63 -23.87 -8.40
N ALA A 193 -4.23 -22.95 -9.29
CA ALA A 193 -4.24 -23.16 -10.75
C ALA A 193 -2.87 -23.56 -11.36
N GLN A 194 -1.99 -24.25 -10.62
CA GLN A 194 -0.62 -24.58 -11.05
C GLN A 194 -0.53 -25.41 -12.35
N THR A 195 -1.59 -26.11 -12.74
CA THR A 195 -1.60 -27.01 -13.90
C THR A 195 -1.95 -26.32 -15.22
N PHE A 196 -2.42 -25.07 -15.19
CA PHE A 196 -2.85 -24.33 -16.39
C PHE A 196 -2.46 -22.84 -16.39
N SER A 197 -1.96 -22.31 -15.27
CA SER A 197 -1.84 -20.87 -15.14
C SER A 197 -0.53 -20.32 -15.69
N ILE A 198 -0.64 -19.19 -16.40
CA ILE A 198 0.44 -18.22 -16.66
C ILE A 198 1.28 -17.96 -15.39
N PHE A 199 0.68 -18.12 -14.20
CA PHE A 199 1.34 -17.98 -12.90
C PHE A 199 2.43 -19.02 -12.62
N GLY A 200 2.35 -20.22 -13.20
CA GLY A 200 3.39 -21.23 -13.08
C GLY A 200 4.66 -20.87 -13.86
N GLU A 201 4.50 -20.22 -15.02
CA GLU A 201 5.60 -19.81 -15.89
C GLU A 201 6.17 -18.45 -15.47
N TRP A 202 5.31 -17.51 -15.07
CA TRP A 202 5.68 -16.12 -14.81
C TRP A 202 5.81 -15.79 -13.31
N GLY A 203 5.36 -16.67 -12.41
CA GLY A 203 5.21 -16.38 -10.98
C GLY A 203 3.84 -15.76 -10.67
N ALA A 204 3.58 -15.39 -9.42
CA ALA A 204 2.35 -14.66 -9.07
C ALA A 204 2.25 -13.34 -9.86
N PRO A 205 1.05 -12.75 -10.05
CA PRO A 205 0.89 -11.39 -10.53
C PRO A 205 1.79 -10.39 -9.78
N ASP A 206 2.08 -9.25 -10.39
CA ASP A 206 2.70 -8.15 -9.65
C ASP A 206 1.73 -7.67 -8.56
N PHE A 207 0.44 -7.58 -8.90
CA PHE A 207 -0.64 -7.19 -8.00
C PHE A 207 -1.92 -7.98 -8.27
N THR A 208 -2.62 -8.34 -7.21
CA THR A 208 -3.98 -8.89 -7.23
C THR A 208 -4.92 -7.95 -6.47
N HIS A 209 -6.12 -7.75 -7.03
CA HIS A 209 -7.16 -6.90 -6.47
C HIS A 209 -8.46 -7.67 -6.33
N HIS A 210 -9.17 -7.46 -5.23
CA HIS A 210 -10.55 -7.93 -5.09
C HIS A 210 -11.48 -6.92 -5.77
N LEU A 211 -12.21 -7.37 -6.78
CA LEU A 211 -13.23 -6.58 -7.45
C LEU A 211 -14.56 -6.78 -6.71
N HIS A 212 -15.18 -5.68 -6.24
CA HIS A 212 -16.48 -5.57 -5.57
C HIS A 212 -17.24 -6.89 -5.28
N GLY A 213 -17.29 -7.32 -4.02
CA GLY A 213 -18.03 -8.50 -3.58
C GLY A 213 -17.17 -9.77 -3.41
N ILE A 214 -17.80 -10.86 -3.00
CA ILE A 214 -17.13 -12.16 -2.81
C ILE A 214 -16.92 -12.81 -4.18
N GLY A 215 -15.66 -13.06 -4.56
CA GLY A 215 -15.32 -14.03 -5.62
C GLY A 215 -14.73 -13.49 -6.93
N THR A 216 -14.61 -12.16 -7.11
CA THR A 216 -14.04 -11.58 -8.35
C THR A 216 -12.66 -10.99 -8.10
N PHE A 217 -11.69 -11.30 -8.99
CA PHE A 217 -10.31 -10.89 -8.85
C PHE A 217 -9.82 -10.22 -10.14
N ALA A 218 -9.23 -9.04 -10.02
CA ALA A 218 -8.35 -8.48 -11.03
C ALA A 218 -6.91 -8.85 -10.67
N TRP A 219 -6.07 -9.01 -11.68
CA TRP A 219 -4.65 -9.19 -11.47
C TRP A 219 -3.86 -8.55 -12.59
N GLU A 220 -2.66 -8.10 -12.26
CA GLU A 220 -1.85 -7.29 -13.15
C GLU A 220 -0.39 -7.74 -13.13
N TYR A 221 0.23 -7.70 -14.30
CA TYR A 221 1.69 -7.68 -14.47
C TYR A 221 2.07 -6.39 -15.20
N PRO A 222 1.98 -5.20 -14.57
CA PRO A 222 2.35 -3.96 -15.24
C PRO A 222 3.81 -3.98 -15.69
N SER A 223 4.69 -4.68 -14.95
CA SER A 223 6.11 -4.86 -15.31
C SER A 223 6.32 -5.59 -16.63
N LEU A 224 5.35 -6.41 -17.04
CA LEU A 224 5.29 -7.08 -18.35
C LEU A 224 4.34 -6.38 -19.33
N GLY A 225 3.44 -5.51 -18.88
CA GLY A 225 2.42 -4.87 -19.70
C GLY A 225 1.19 -5.74 -19.95
N ILE A 226 0.75 -6.50 -18.94
CA ILE A 226 -0.45 -7.34 -18.99
C ILE A 226 -1.37 -7.00 -17.81
N ALA A 227 -2.68 -6.92 -18.04
CA ALA A 227 -3.69 -6.82 -16.98
C ALA A 227 -4.91 -7.67 -17.32
N TYR A 228 -5.57 -8.18 -16.28
CA TYR A 228 -6.83 -8.90 -16.37
C TYR A 228 -7.83 -8.26 -15.40
N ASP A 229 -9.02 -7.94 -15.91
CA ASP A 229 -10.11 -7.35 -15.14
C ASP A 229 -11.47 -7.83 -15.68
N GLY A 230 -12.44 -8.00 -14.80
CA GLY A 230 -13.84 -8.29 -15.13
C GLY A 230 -14.43 -9.55 -14.50
N LEU A 231 -15.76 -9.65 -14.57
CA LEU A 231 -16.54 -10.85 -14.22
C LEU A 231 -16.34 -11.95 -15.28
N GLU A 232 -16.63 -13.21 -14.97
CA GLU A 232 -16.41 -14.36 -15.89
C GLU A 232 -16.95 -14.12 -17.32
N GLU A 233 -18.11 -13.48 -17.46
CA GLU A 233 -18.74 -13.23 -18.75
C GLU A 233 -18.10 -12.05 -19.53
N ASP A 234 -17.54 -11.07 -18.81
CA ASP A 234 -17.00 -9.79 -19.31
C ASP A 234 -15.48 -9.64 -19.13
N ALA A 235 -14.82 -10.70 -18.67
CA ALA A 235 -13.40 -10.73 -18.34
C ALA A 235 -12.57 -10.30 -19.55
N THR A 236 -11.74 -9.28 -19.35
CA THR A 236 -10.93 -8.64 -20.38
C THR A 236 -9.44 -8.80 -20.06
N LEU A 237 -8.69 -9.29 -21.04
CA LEU A 237 -7.23 -9.32 -21.02
C LEU A 237 -6.68 -8.13 -21.80
N THR A 238 -6.02 -7.21 -21.10
CA THR A 238 -5.38 -6.03 -21.71
C THR A 238 -3.89 -6.25 -21.90
N ILE A 239 -3.40 -5.97 -23.11
CA ILE A 239 -1.99 -6.10 -23.51
C ILE A 239 -1.46 -4.72 -23.89
N TYR A 240 -0.68 -4.12 -23.00
CA TYR A 240 -0.16 -2.76 -23.08
C TYR A 240 1.07 -2.64 -23.97
N SER A 241 1.38 -1.43 -24.43
CA SER A 241 2.47 -1.10 -25.37
C SER A 241 3.86 -1.54 -24.90
N ASN A 242 4.06 -1.72 -23.59
CA ASN A 242 5.30 -2.19 -23.01
C ASN A 242 5.51 -3.72 -23.03
N PHE A 243 4.51 -4.52 -23.44
CA PHE A 243 4.71 -5.96 -23.61
C PHE A 243 5.73 -6.24 -24.73
N SER A 244 6.87 -6.83 -24.35
CA SER A 244 8.03 -6.92 -25.25
C SER A 244 7.87 -7.88 -26.42
N ALA A 245 7.02 -8.90 -26.27
CA ALA A 245 6.80 -9.95 -27.26
C ALA A 245 5.48 -9.79 -28.06
N LYS A 246 5.02 -8.55 -28.26
CA LYS A 246 3.75 -8.26 -28.97
C LYS A 246 3.63 -8.91 -30.35
N ASN A 247 4.72 -8.97 -31.08
CA ASN A 247 4.73 -9.52 -32.45
C ASN A 247 4.40 -11.02 -32.46
N ASP A 248 4.61 -11.73 -31.35
CA ASP A 248 4.32 -13.16 -31.22
C ASP A 248 2.81 -13.41 -30.97
N LEU A 249 2.03 -12.37 -30.71
CA LEU A 249 0.62 -12.47 -30.32
C LEU A 249 -0.37 -12.39 -31.50
N ALA A 250 0.11 -12.58 -32.72
CA ALA A 250 -0.74 -12.54 -33.92
C ALA A 250 -1.95 -13.49 -33.84
N ALA A 251 -1.79 -14.65 -33.17
CA ALA A 251 -2.83 -15.65 -33.00
C ALA A 251 -4.01 -15.20 -32.13
N ILE A 252 -3.87 -14.15 -31.33
CA ILE A 252 -4.90 -13.66 -30.40
C ILE A 252 -5.31 -12.22 -30.68
N LYS A 253 -4.85 -11.62 -31.79
CA LYS A 253 -5.14 -10.22 -32.16
C LYS A 253 -6.64 -9.90 -32.24
N ASN A 254 -7.43 -10.89 -32.65
CA ASN A 254 -8.89 -10.78 -32.78
C ASN A 254 -9.64 -11.68 -31.80
N ALA A 255 -8.95 -12.19 -30.77
CA ALA A 255 -9.61 -13.00 -29.74
C ALA A 255 -10.64 -12.13 -29.00
N LYS A 256 -11.80 -12.73 -28.71
CA LYS A 256 -12.85 -12.06 -27.95
C LYS A 256 -12.30 -11.69 -26.57
N ASN A 257 -12.59 -10.48 -26.10
CA ASN A 257 -12.15 -9.93 -24.82
C ASN A 257 -10.63 -9.77 -24.64
N VAL A 258 -9.86 -9.76 -25.73
CA VAL A 258 -8.45 -9.34 -25.70
C VAL A 258 -8.33 -7.93 -26.27
N VAL A 259 -7.77 -7.01 -25.47
CA VAL A 259 -7.60 -5.61 -25.84
C VAL A 259 -6.12 -5.29 -25.98
N PHE A 260 -5.71 -4.82 -27.16
CA PHE A 260 -4.36 -4.29 -27.38
C PHE A 260 -4.35 -2.79 -27.16
N SER A 261 -3.73 -2.36 -26.06
CA SER A 261 -3.60 -0.94 -25.74
C SER A 261 -2.34 -0.34 -26.37
N ASN A 262 -2.44 0.90 -26.83
CA ASN A 262 -1.31 1.73 -27.23
C ASN A 262 -0.65 2.43 -26.03
N GLN A 263 -1.26 2.38 -24.85
CA GLN A 263 -0.70 2.92 -23.61
C GLN A 263 0.32 1.96 -23.01
N ASP A 264 1.32 2.52 -22.33
CA ASP A 264 2.31 1.78 -21.55
C ASP A 264 1.79 1.63 -20.11
N ALA A 265 1.72 0.40 -19.59
CA ALA A 265 1.13 0.13 -18.28
C ALA A 265 1.87 0.85 -17.14
N ILE A 266 3.19 0.89 -17.22
CA ILE A 266 4.04 1.51 -16.18
C ILE A 266 3.90 3.03 -16.24
N PHE A 267 3.83 3.61 -17.44
CA PHE A 267 3.59 5.05 -17.57
C PHE A 267 2.21 5.45 -17.04
N LEU A 268 1.17 4.65 -17.36
CA LEU A 268 -0.18 4.88 -16.84
C LEU A 268 -0.20 4.81 -15.31
N GLU A 269 0.49 3.84 -14.71
CA GLU A 269 0.59 3.75 -13.25
C GLU A 269 1.26 4.99 -12.63
N GLU A 270 2.39 5.45 -13.18
CA GLU A 270 3.05 6.65 -12.67
C GLU A 270 2.18 7.90 -12.83
N GLN A 271 1.44 8.04 -13.94
CA GLN A 271 0.47 9.12 -14.10
C GLN A 271 -0.62 9.06 -13.02
N ASN A 272 -1.20 7.89 -12.79
CA ASN A 272 -2.22 7.68 -11.77
C ASN A 272 -1.68 7.99 -10.38
N ARG A 273 -0.47 7.53 -10.05
CA ARG A 273 0.20 7.81 -8.77
C ARG A 273 0.37 9.31 -8.54
N VAL A 274 0.89 10.04 -9.54
CA VAL A 274 1.13 11.49 -9.44
C VAL A 274 -0.19 12.26 -9.30
N VAL A 275 -1.23 11.86 -10.04
CA VAL A 275 -2.56 12.48 -9.95
C VAL A 275 -3.18 12.20 -8.58
N TRP A 276 -3.15 10.95 -8.12
CA TRP A 276 -3.69 10.54 -6.82
C TRP A 276 -3.02 11.30 -5.67
N GLU A 277 -1.69 11.40 -5.68
CA GLU A 277 -0.93 12.17 -4.69
C GLU A 277 -1.42 13.63 -4.61
N LYS A 278 -1.67 14.28 -5.76
CA LYS A 278 -2.21 15.65 -5.80
C LYS A 278 -3.62 15.74 -5.22
N ILE A 279 -4.49 14.78 -5.56
CA ILE A 279 -5.87 14.72 -5.05
C ILE A 279 -5.86 14.57 -3.53
N MET A 280 -5.09 13.61 -3.02
CA MET A 280 -4.99 13.33 -1.59
C MET A 280 -4.39 14.49 -0.79
N ILE A 281 -3.40 15.20 -1.35
CA ILE A 281 -2.88 16.44 -0.75
C ILE A 281 -3.97 17.52 -0.69
N GLN A 282 -4.82 17.62 -1.72
CA GLN A 282 -5.91 18.60 -1.73
C GLN A 282 -7.00 18.24 -0.71
N TYR A 283 -7.33 16.96 -0.55
CA TYR A 283 -8.21 16.49 0.52
C TYR A 283 -7.62 16.74 1.91
N ALA A 284 -6.33 16.45 2.11
CA ALA A 284 -5.65 16.74 3.37
C ALA A 284 -5.68 18.25 3.72
N LYS A 285 -5.63 19.15 2.72
CA LYS A 285 -5.77 20.59 2.93
C LYS A 285 -7.18 21.02 3.34
N ASN A 286 -8.19 20.38 2.75
CA ASN A 286 -9.59 20.78 2.90
C ASN A 286 -10.24 20.15 4.13
N GLU A 287 -9.94 18.88 4.39
CA GLU A 287 -10.65 18.04 5.36
C GLU A 287 -9.73 17.44 6.43
N GLY A 288 -8.41 17.64 6.31
CA GLY A 288 -7.45 17.12 7.27
C GLY A 288 -7.60 17.77 8.66
N VAL A 289 -7.58 16.94 9.70
CA VAL A 289 -7.62 17.34 11.10
C VAL A 289 -6.19 17.57 11.59
N ALA A 290 -5.83 18.83 11.85
CA ALA A 290 -4.51 19.17 12.37
C ALA A 290 -4.35 18.79 13.85
N SER A 291 -3.18 18.25 14.18
CA SER A 291 -2.69 18.05 15.56
C SER A 291 -2.63 19.38 16.34
N PRO A 292 -2.62 19.34 17.69
CA PRO A 292 -2.62 20.55 18.51
C PRO A 292 -1.44 21.50 18.23
N ASP A 293 -0.24 20.97 17.92
CA ASP A 293 0.94 21.76 17.52
C ASP A 293 0.99 22.12 16.02
N LYS A 294 0.00 21.65 15.26
CA LYS A 294 -0.16 21.86 13.81
C LYS A 294 1.03 21.35 12.99
N GLN A 295 1.83 20.43 13.50
CA GLN A 295 2.94 19.82 12.73
C GLN A 295 2.50 18.59 11.94
N THR A 296 1.42 17.94 12.36
CA THR A 296 0.86 16.74 11.74
C THR A 296 -0.61 16.93 11.40
N ILE A 297 -1.06 16.32 10.31
CA ILE A 297 -2.44 16.33 9.81
C ILE A 297 -2.89 14.88 9.66
N ALA A 298 -4.05 14.53 10.20
CA ALA A 298 -4.73 13.26 9.97
C ALA A 298 -5.85 13.46 8.95
N LEU A 299 -5.95 12.60 7.94
CA LEU A 299 -7.01 12.60 6.94
C LEU A 299 -7.70 11.24 6.97
N ILE A 300 -9.02 11.24 7.08
CA ILE A 300 -9.83 10.04 6.87
C ILE A 300 -9.89 9.78 5.36
N ASP A 301 -9.48 8.59 4.95
CA ASP A 301 -9.56 8.09 3.57
C ASP A 301 -10.35 6.78 3.60
N SER A 302 -11.67 6.92 3.66
CA SER A 302 -12.64 5.82 3.76
C SER A 302 -13.37 5.56 2.44
N ASP A 303 -12.88 6.10 1.32
CA ASP A 303 -13.48 5.84 0.01
C ASP A 303 -13.13 4.42 -0.47
N GLY A 304 -14.14 3.65 -0.92
CA GLY A 304 -13.95 2.32 -1.50
C GLY A 304 -14.42 1.16 -0.63
N LEU A 305 -13.55 0.19 -0.36
CA LEU A 305 -13.86 -1.05 0.37
C LEU A 305 -13.43 -0.95 1.84
N TYR A 306 -14.03 -1.78 2.72
CA TYR A 306 -13.62 -1.85 4.13
C TYR A 306 -12.12 -2.13 4.31
N SER A 307 -11.54 -2.95 3.44
CA SER A 307 -10.12 -3.31 3.48
C SER A 307 -9.18 -2.18 3.02
N SER A 308 -9.69 -1.18 2.29
CA SER A 308 -8.91 -0.03 1.84
C SER A 308 -9.13 1.22 2.70
N ALA A 309 -10.19 1.25 3.52
CA ALA A 309 -10.47 2.33 4.43
C ALA A 309 -9.32 2.54 5.42
N ASN A 310 -8.84 3.78 5.51
CA ASN A 310 -7.63 4.09 6.24
C ASN A 310 -7.63 5.53 6.80
N ILE A 311 -6.64 5.81 7.65
CA ILE A 311 -6.33 7.16 8.13
C ILE A 311 -4.92 7.47 7.68
N ARG A 312 -4.78 8.52 6.87
CA ARG A 312 -3.50 9.00 6.35
C ARG A 312 -2.92 10.09 7.23
N PHE A 313 -1.63 10.03 7.51
CA PHE A 313 -0.92 11.06 8.28
C PHE A 313 0.08 11.80 7.41
N TYR A 314 0.03 13.13 7.47
CA TYR A 314 0.93 14.03 6.76
C TYR A 314 1.61 15.00 7.71
N ARG A 315 2.81 15.46 7.34
CA ARG A 315 3.40 16.67 7.94
C ARG A 315 2.61 17.91 7.53
N LYS A 316 2.85 19.04 8.22
CA LYS A 316 2.27 20.34 7.88
C LYS A 316 2.54 20.80 6.43
N ASP A 317 3.60 20.29 5.80
CA ASP A 317 3.95 20.56 4.41
C ASP A 317 3.36 19.54 3.43
N PHE A 318 2.46 18.69 3.92
CA PHE A 318 1.79 17.60 3.21
C PHE A 318 2.71 16.46 2.75
N THR A 319 3.92 16.35 3.33
CA THR A 319 4.75 15.16 3.14
C THR A 319 4.12 13.96 3.86
N PRO A 320 3.91 12.81 3.18
CA PRO A 320 3.40 11.60 3.81
C PRO A 320 4.28 11.12 4.98
N LEU A 321 3.65 10.65 6.07
CA LEU A 321 4.33 10.09 7.24
C LEU A 321 4.05 8.60 7.44
N THR A 322 2.79 8.27 7.68
CA THR A 322 2.32 6.90 7.96
C THR A 322 0.82 6.81 7.68
N GLN A 323 0.27 5.61 7.79
CA GLN A 323 -1.16 5.35 7.65
C GLN A 323 -1.59 4.23 8.58
N LEU A 324 -2.87 4.25 8.96
CA LEU A 324 -3.53 3.21 9.73
C LEU A 324 -4.65 2.60 8.92
N TYR A 325 -4.69 1.28 8.80
CA TYR A 325 -5.83 0.53 8.27
C TYR A 325 -6.60 -0.10 9.44
N PRO A 326 -7.68 0.53 9.92
CA PRO A 326 -8.46 -0.04 11.02
C PRO A 326 -9.35 -1.22 10.60
N GLY A 327 -9.43 -1.52 9.29
CA GLY A 327 -10.18 -2.65 8.72
C GLY A 327 -11.67 -2.37 8.47
N TYR A 328 -12.13 -1.15 8.74
CA TYR A 328 -13.50 -0.69 8.57
C TYR A 328 -13.51 0.79 8.20
N PHE A 329 -14.65 1.29 7.69
CA PHE A 329 -14.82 2.71 7.43
C PHE A 329 -14.65 3.51 8.72
N VAL A 330 -13.88 4.58 8.63
CA VAL A 330 -13.58 5.49 9.73
C VAL A 330 -14.60 6.62 9.69
N ASP A 331 -15.28 6.81 10.82
CA ASP A 331 -16.32 7.83 10.97
C ASP A 331 -15.75 9.16 11.48
N ASP A 332 -14.82 9.10 12.43
CA ASP A 332 -14.23 10.28 13.06
C ASP A 332 -12.80 10.04 13.55
N VAL A 333 -12.04 11.13 13.63
CA VAL A 333 -10.66 11.19 14.15
C VAL A 333 -10.49 12.43 15.02
N THR A 334 -10.09 12.22 16.27
CA THR A 334 -9.80 13.29 17.23
C THR A 334 -8.39 13.15 17.80
N TRP A 335 -7.59 14.21 17.77
CA TRP A 335 -6.27 14.22 18.43
C TRP A 335 -6.41 14.25 19.95
N LEU A 336 -5.75 13.31 20.63
CA LEU A 336 -5.63 13.26 22.09
C LEU A 336 -4.41 14.08 22.57
N ASP A 337 -3.34 14.10 21.78
CA ASP A 337 -2.19 15.00 21.90
C ASP A 337 -1.52 15.21 20.53
N ASN A 338 -0.21 15.53 20.47
CA ASN A 338 0.50 15.72 19.20
C ASN A 338 0.84 14.42 18.45
N HIS A 339 0.70 13.26 19.09
CA HIS A 339 1.11 11.96 18.53
C HIS A 339 -0.01 10.93 18.53
N TRP A 340 -0.94 11.00 19.47
CA TRP A 340 -2.03 10.08 19.65
C TRP A 340 -3.32 10.65 19.08
N ILE A 341 -4.00 9.83 18.29
CA ILE A 341 -5.40 10.06 17.92
C ILE A 341 -6.30 9.02 18.59
N LEU A 342 -7.54 9.40 18.84
CA LEU A 342 -8.68 8.50 18.90
C LEU A 342 -9.30 8.44 17.50
N TYR A 343 -9.63 7.25 17.03
CA TYR A 343 -10.45 7.07 15.85
C TYR A 343 -11.67 6.21 16.19
N THR A 344 -12.75 6.41 15.44
CA THR A 344 -13.98 5.61 15.52
C THR A 344 -14.30 5.00 14.16
N THR A 345 -14.83 3.80 14.17
CA THR A 345 -15.33 3.09 13.01
C THR A 345 -16.73 2.54 13.32
N MET A 346 -17.42 2.08 12.28
CA MET A 346 -18.71 1.40 12.43
C MET A 346 -18.66 0.14 13.32
N GLU A 347 -17.46 -0.42 13.56
CA GLU A 347 -17.25 -1.64 14.35
C GLU A 347 -16.42 -1.36 15.62
N GLY A 348 -16.23 -0.10 16.02
CA GLY A 348 -15.49 0.18 17.25
C GLY A 348 -14.78 1.52 17.35
N SER A 349 -13.84 1.56 18.30
CA SER A 349 -12.93 2.68 18.47
C SER A 349 -11.57 2.21 18.97
N GLY A 350 -10.54 2.98 18.66
CA GLY A 350 -9.19 2.71 19.12
C GLY A 350 -8.34 3.97 19.15
N VAL A 351 -7.15 3.84 19.72
CA VAL A 351 -6.14 4.89 19.67
C VAL A 351 -4.93 4.44 18.86
N PHE A 352 -4.28 5.40 18.23
CA PHE A 352 -3.11 5.16 17.40
C PHE A 352 -2.05 6.23 17.62
N ASN A 353 -0.80 5.80 17.79
CA ASN A 353 0.36 6.67 17.85
C ASN A 353 1.02 6.74 16.48
N GLN A 354 0.92 7.89 15.82
CA GLN A 354 1.46 8.07 14.46
C GLN A 354 2.98 8.01 14.37
N VAL A 355 3.70 8.18 15.49
CA VAL A 355 5.17 8.12 15.53
C VAL A 355 5.67 6.69 15.68
N THR A 356 5.03 5.90 16.56
CA THR A 356 5.49 4.53 16.87
C THR A 356 4.75 3.45 16.09
N GLY A 357 3.61 3.77 15.48
CA GLY A 357 2.69 2.80 14.91
C GLY A 357 1.95 1.97 15.97
N GLU A 358 2.03 2.35 17.25
CA GLU A 358 1.33 1.63 18.31
C GLU A 358 -0.19 1.82 18.16
N HIS A 359 -0.89 0.69 18.16
CA HIS A 359 -2.33 0.61 17.92
C HIS A 359 -3.01 -0.12 19.07
N ILE A 360 -3.97 0.54 19.72
CA ILE A 360 -4.72 -0.02 20.84
C ILE A 360 -6.21 0.07 20.54
N VAL A 361 -6.83 -1.07 20.24
CA VAL A 361 -8.29 -1.17 20.17
C VAL A 361 -8.87 -0.95 21.56
N LEU A 362 -9.80 -0.01 21.70
CA LEU A 362 -10.51 0.27 22.96
C LEU A 362 -11.84 -0.46 23.02
N LEU A 363 -12.55 -0.47 21.89
CA LEU A 363 -13.88 -1.03 21.75
C LEU A 363 -14.03 -1.69 20.38
N SER A 364 -14.56 -2.91 20.34
CA SER A 364 -14.97 -3.67 19.16
C SER A 364 -15.90 -4.82 19.57
N PRO A 365 -16.53 -5.56 18.64
CA PRO A 365 -17.33 -6.75 18.97
C PRO A 365 -16.59 -7.78 19.83
N ASN A 366 -15.26 -7.85 19.71
CA ASN A 366 -14.42 -8.83 20.41
C ASN A 366 -13.63 -8.24 21.59
N LYS A 367 -13.69 -6.92 21.82
CA LYS A 367 -12.94 -6.24 22.89
C LYS A 367 -13.74 -5.08 23.45
N LYS A 368 -13.96 -5.06 24.75
CA LYS A 368 -14.65 -3.95 25.42
C LYS A 368 -13.90 -3.52 26.68
N PRO A 369 -14.00 -2.23 27.07
CA PRO A 369 -13.48 -1.77 28.35
C PRO A 369 -14.14 -2.52 29.52
N GLU A 370 -13.38 -2.77 30.58
CA GLU A 370 -13.90 -3.40 31.79
C GLU A 370 -15.02 -2.54 32.40
N GLY A 371 -16.19 -3.16 32.62
CA GLY A 371 -17.38 -2.47 33.15
C GLY A 371 -18.32 -1.90 32.08
N LEU A 372 -17.99 -2.02 30.80
CA LEU A 372 -18.96 -1.82 29.71
C LEU A 372 -19.72 -3.13 29.43
N SER A 373 -21.05 -3.03 29.39
CA SER A 373 -21.94 -4.18 29.25
C SER A 373 -21.82 -4.84 27.87
N ASP A 374 -21.95 -4.06 26.79
CA ASP A 374 -21.84 -4.54 25.41
C ASP A 374 -21.28 -3.44 24.50
N PHE A 375 -20.71 -3.84 23.36
CA PHE A 375 -20.35 -2.96 22.25
C PHE A 375 -21.58 -2.27 21.69
N TYR A 376 -22.66 -3.03 21.45
CA TYR A 376 -23.89 -2.53 20.84
C TYR A 376 -24.68 -1.56 21.73
N ASP A 377 -24.27 -1.42 23.00
CA ASP A 377 -24.85 -0.45 23.91
C ASP A 377 -24.27 0.96 23.71
N VAL A 378 -23.22 1.13 22.91
CA VAL A 378 -22.58 2.43 22.65
C VAL A 378 -23.13 3.06 21.38
N ASP A 379 -23.77 4.22 21.51
CA ASP A 379 -24.32 4.99 20.39
C ASP A 379 -23.28 5.96 19.80
N ARG A 380 -22.43 6.54 20.67
CA ARG A 380 -21.40 7.49 20.25
C ARG A 380 -20.18 7.45 21.14
N VAL A 381 -19.00 7.68 20.55
CA VAL A 381 -17.76 7.92 21.27
C VAL A 381 -17.36 9.39 21.10
N SER A 382 -16.96 10.05 22.18
CA SER A 382 -16.48 11.45 22.14
C SER A 382 -15.30 11.66 23.08
N VAL A 383 -14.58 12.76 22.90
CA VAL A 383 -13.40 13.10 23.71
C VAL A 383 -13.62 14.38 24.50
N ASP A 384 -13.38 14.32 25.80
CA ASP A 384 -13.17 15.48 26.66
C ASP A 384 -11.66 15.67 26.87
N ILE A 385 -11.05 16.47 25.98
CA ILE A 385 -9.60 16.74 25.99
C ILE A 385 -9.18 17.41 27.29
N LYS A 386 -10.01 18.31 27.84
CA LYS A 386 -9.70 19.07 29.05
C LYS A 386 -9.57 18.15 30.26
N ASN A 387 -10.49 17.19 30.39
CA ASN A 387 -10.48 16.23 31.49
C ASN A 387 -9.74 14.93 31.16
N LYS A 388 -9.06 14.86 30.00
CA LYS A 388 -8.38 13.68 29.47
C LYS A 388 -9.24 12.43 29.56
N ALA A 389 -10.43 12.50 29.01
CA ALA A 389 -11.40 11.43 29.06
C ALA A 389 -11.98 11.11 27.68
N ILE A 390 -12.26 9.82 27.46
CA ILE A 390 -13.06 9.30 26.35
C ILE A 390 -14.40 8.89 26.95
N LEU A 391 -15.47 9.39 26.34
CA LEU A 391 -16.85 9.15 26.76
C LEU A 391 -17.51 8.24 25.74
N PHE A 392 -18.09 7.15 26.23
CA PHE A 392 -18.90 6.22 25.47
C PHE A 392 -20.34 6.47 25.88
N ASP A 393 -21.05 7.23 25.05
CA ASP A 393 -22.46 7.54 25.24
C ASP A 393 -23.28 6.28 24.95
N LEU A 394 -24.12 5.88 25.90
CA LEU A 394 -24.87 4.63 25.83
C LEU A 394 -26.23 4.87 25.17
N ALA A 395 -26.71 3.89 24.40
CA ALA A 395 -27.95 3.96 23.61
C ALA A 395 -29.22 4.18 24.44
N SER A 396 -29.14 4.03 25.76
CA SER A 396 -30.21 4.40 26.68
C SER A 396 -29.93 5.76 27.32
N ASP A 397 -30.75 6.76 27.02
CA ASP A 397 -30.69 8.12 27.58
C ASP A 397 -30.69 8.19 29.12
N GLN A 398 -31.05 7.10 29.80
CA GLN A 398 -31.07 7.00 31.26
C GLN A 398 -29.73 6.53 31.86
N GLN A 399 -28.79 6.06 31.04
CA GLN A 399 -27.50 5.58 31.50
C GLN A 399 -26.45 6.69 31.36
N LYS A 400 -25.67 6.90 32.42
CA LYS A 400 -24.53 7.83 32.36
C LYS A 400 -23.51 7.28 31.35
N PRO A 401 -22.84 8.16 30.55
CA PRO A 401 -21.78 7.72 29.65
C PRO A 401 -20.72 6.91 30.41
N PHE A 402 -20.27 5.81 29.81
CA PHE A 402 -19.10 5.12 30.33
C PHE A 402 -17.87 6.00 30.05
N LYS A 403 -17.07 6.25 31.09
CA LYS A 403 -15.93 7.16 31.01
C LYS A 403 -14.64 6.37 31.15
N LEU A 404 -13.70 6.61 30.24
CA LEU A 404 -12.34 6.14 30.31
C LEU A 404 -11.40 7.34 30.38
N THR A 405 -10.69 7.50 31.48
CA THR A 405 -9.63 8.50 31.61
C THR A 405 -8.34 7.99 30.99
N TYR A 406 -7.56 8.89 30.39
CA TYR A 406 -6.27 8.55 29.80
C TYR A 406 -5.14 9.42 30.33
N GLN A 407 -3.94 8.85 30.39
CA GLN A 407 -2.70 9.54 30.70
C GLN A 407 -1.67 9.20 29.63
N ILE A 408 -1.14 10.24 28.98
CA ILE A 408 -0.09 10.11 27.98
C ILE A 408 1.24 10.54 28.59
N ASN A 409 2.26 9.69 28.45
CA ASN A 409 3.64 9.98 28.83
C ASN A 409 4.58 9.63 27.66
N GLY A 410 4.90 10.64 26.85
CA GLY A 410 5.66 10.45 25.61
C GLY A 410 4.91 9.53 24.65
N ASN A 411 5.54 8.42 24.28
CA ASN A 411 4.97 7.46 23.33
C ASN A 411 4.07 6.40 23.97
N GLN A 412 3.72 6.54 25.25
CA GLN A 412 2.85 5.57 25.95
C GLN A 412 1.54 6.24 26.37
N ILE A 413 0.45 5.49 26.25
CA ILE A 413 -0.87 5.87 26.77
C ILE A 413 -1.37 4.81 27.74
N LYS A 414 -1.91 5.24 28.88
CA LYS A 414 -2.55 4.39 29.88
C LYS A 414 -3.98 4.82 30.11
N PHE A 415 -4.84 3.83 30.33
CA PHE A 415 -6.26 4.05 30.55
C PHE A 415 -6.66 3.62 31.98
N SER A 416 -7.56 4.38 32.58
CA SER A 416 -8.15 4.11 33.88
C SER A 416 -9.62 4.53 33.89
N ARG A 417 -10.42 3.94 34.77
CA ARG A 417 -11.83 4.33 34.92
C ARG A 417 -11.98 5.62 35.70
#